data_AF-A0A3P7U5W7-F1
#
_entry.id   AF-A0A3P7U5W7-F1
#
_cell.length_a   1.000
_cell.length_b   1.000
_cell.length_c   1.000
_cell.angle_alpha   90.00
_cell.angle_beta   90.00
_cell.angle_gamma   90.00
#
_symmetry.space_group_name_H-M   'P 1'
#
loop_
_entity.id
_entity.type
_entity.pdbx_description
1 polymer ?
#
loop_
_entity_poly.entity_id
_entity_poly.type
_entity_poly.pdbx_seq_one_letter_code
_entity_poly.pdbx_strand_id
1 'polypeptide(L)'
;MKASQLMNGTSMSSPNVTGTVACLLSALKAQSISWSPYLIRLALENTARLPKDQNRFTVGSGLLQVDDAYNFIHDHQSLISPLLTHFKIKINDVNARGIYLRERYQTCYMDTYVIAVQPEFKPESGTSLLFIYSLLSEMRRKYYFHQVFYI
;
A
#
# COMPACT_ATOMS: atom_id res chain seq x y z
N MET A 1 -34.04 24.05 -13.15
CA MET A 1 -32.70 23.42 -13.23
C MET A 1 -31.90 23.90 -12.01
N LYS A 2 -31.42 23.00 -11.15
CA LYS A 2 -30.56 23.40 -10.02
C LYS A 2 -29.18 23.77 -10.58
N ALA A 3 -28.74 24.99 -10.31
CA ALA A 3 -27.38 25.45 -10.63
C ALA A 3 -26.35 24.54 -9.93
N SER A 4 -25.24 24.24 -10.58
CA SER A 4 -24.15 23.51 -9.93
C SER A 4 -23.65 24.36 -8.75
N GLN A 5 -23.66 23.77 -7.55
CA GLN A 5 -23.11 24.40 -6.36
C GLN A 5 -21.66 23.95 -6.21
N LEU A 6 -20.74 24.89 -6.10
CA LEU A 6 -19.36 24.59 -5.73
C LEU A 6 -19.32 24.28 -4.22
N MET A 7 -18.92 23.05 -3.88
CA MET A 7 -18.81 22.58 -2.51
C MET A 7 -17.35 22.25 -2.21
N ASN A 8 -16.83 22.81 -1.11
CA ASN A 8 -15.49 22.50 -0.62
C ASN A 8 -15.59 21.41 0.45
N GLY A 9 -14.90 20.28 0.27
CA GLY A 9 -14.85 19.22 1.28
C GLY A 9 -14.28 17.91 0.75
N THR A 10 -13.73 17.09 1.64
CA THR A 10 -13.22 15.74 1.31
C THR A 10 -14.33 14.81 0.80
N SER A 11 -15.59 15.11 1.11
CA SER A 11 -16.76 14.43 0.54
C SER A 11 -16.83 14.54 -0.99
N MET A 12 -16.22 15.55 -1.60
CA MET A 12 -16.11 15.67 -3.07
C MET A 12 -14.80 15.08 -3.61
N SER A 13 -13.73 15.00 -2.81
CA SER A 13 -12.48 14.36 -3.23
C SER A 13 -12.58 12.83 -3.24
N SER A 14 -13.31 12.22 -2.31
CA SER A 14 -13.54 10.78 -2.29
C SER A 14 -14.20 10.25 -3.57
N PRO A 15 -15.36 10.77 -4.04
CA PRO A 15 -15.97 10.30 -5.28
C PRO A 15 -15.13 10.62 -6.52
N ASN A 16 -14.34 11.71 -6.51
CA ASN A 16 -13.37 11.98 -7.56
C ASN A 16 -12.33 10.84 -7.66
N VAL A 17 -11.68 10.50 -6.55
CA VAL A 17 -10.72 9.37 -6.49
C VAL A 17 -11.38 8.05 -6.86
N THR A 18 -12.59 7.77 -6.38
CA THR A 18 -13.34 6.56 -6.73
C THR A 18 -13.57 6.45 -8.24
N GLY A 19 -13.99 7.54 -8.90
CA GLY A 19 -14.18 7.58 -10.35
C GLY A 19 -12.87 7.35 -11.09
N THR A 20 -11.78 7.99 -10.66
CA THR A 20 -10.46 7.81 -11.27
C THR A 20 -9.94 6.38 -11.13
N VAL A 21 -10.08 5.77 -9.95
CA VAL A 21 -9.68 4.38 -9.72
C VAL A 21 -10.55 3.41 -10.53
N ALA A 22 -11.85 3.69 -10.70
CA ALA A 22 -12.70 2.90 -11.58
C ALA A 22 -12.21 2.92 -13.03
N CYS A 23 -11.82 4.10 -13.54
CA CYS A 23 -11.20 4.22 -14.87
C CYS A 23 -9.89 3.44 -14.97
N LEU A 24 -9.01 3.55 -13.97
CA LEU A 24 -7.76 2.80 -13.90
C LEU A 24 -8.01 1.28 -13.96
N LEU A 25 -8.93 0.76 -13.14
CA LEU A 25 -9.28 -0.65 -13.11
C LEU A 25 -9.88 -1.12 -14.45
N SER A 26 -10.70 -0.30 -15.10
CA SER A 26 -11.21 -0.59 -16.45
C SER A 26 -10.10 -0.68 -17.48
N ALA A 27 -9.11 0.22 -17.43
CA ALA A 27 -7.97 0.19 -18.34
C ALA A 27 -7.10 -1.06 -18.12
N LEU A 28 -6.79 -1.41 -16.88
CA LEU A 28 -6.05 -2.63 -16.54
C LEU A 28 -6.79 -3.89 -17.00
N LYS A 29 -8.12 -3.92 -16.83
CA LYS A 29 -8.96 -5.02 -17.31
C LYS A 29 -8.94 -5.12 -18.84
N ALA A 30 -9.02 -4.00 -19.56
CA ALA A 30 -8.98 -3.98 -21.02
C ALA A 30 -7.65 -4.51 -21.58
N GLN A 31 -6.56 -4.27 -20.87
CA GLN A 31 -5.20 -4.70 -21.23
C GLN A 31 -4.82 -6.07 -20.66
N SER A 32 -5.75 -6.76 -19.98
CA SER A 32 -5.51 -8.05 -19.32
C SER A 32 -4.35 -8.03 -18.31
N ILE A 33 -4.11 -6.88 -17.67
CA ILE A 33 -3.06 -6.72 -16.65
C ILE A 33 -3.63 -7.20 -15.31
N SER A 34 -2.94 -8.15 -14.67
CA SER A 34 -3.30 -8.62 -13.33
C SER A 34 -3.01 -7.55 -12.28
N TRP A 35 -3.93 -7.36 -11.34
CA TRP A 35 -3.80 -6.38 -10.27
C TRP A 35 -4.27 -6.96 -8.93
N SER A 36 -3.80 -6.35 -7.83
CA SER A 36 -4.29 -6.60 -6.48
C SER A 36 -4.59 -5.27 -5.78
N PRO A 37 -5.47 -5.24 -4.76
CA PRO A 37 -5.73 -4.02 -3.99
C PRO A 37 -4.45 -3.40 -3.41
N TYR A 38 -3.48 -4.24 -3.03
CA TYR A 38 -2.16 -3.80 -2.58
C TYR A 38 -1.40 -3.06 -3.67
N LEU A 39 -1.32 -3.64 -4.87
CA LEU A 39 -0.60 -3.07 -6.00
C LEU A 39 -1.22 -1.74 -6.45
N ILE A 40 -2.56 -1.66 -6.50
CA ILE A 40 -3.25 -0.41 -6.83
C ILE A 40 -2.91 0.67 -5.81
N ARG A 41 -3.02 0.36 -4.51
CA ARG A 41 -2.68 1.31 -3.46
C ARG A 41 -1.21 1.76 -3.55
N LEU A 42 -0.30 0.81 -3.75
CA LEU A 42 1.12 1.09 -3.87
C LEU A 42 1.41 2.03 -5.05
N ALA A 43 0.81 1.77 -6.21
CA ALA A 43 0.97 2.63 -7.38
C ALA A 43 0.47 4.04 -7.10
N LEU A 44 -0.74 4.18 -6.57
CA LEU A 44 -1.33 5.49 -6.26
C LEU A 44 -0.51 6.28 -5.23
N GLU A 45 0.02 5.62 -4.20
CA GLU A 45 0.84 6.27 -3.18
C GLU A 45 2.23 6.68 -3.71
N ASN A 46 2.85 5.88 -4.59
CA ASN A 46 4.19 6.17 -5.14
C ASN A 46 4.19 7.19 -6.28
N THR A 47 3.07 7.34 -7.00
CA THR A 47 2.96 8.31 -8.10
C THR A 47 2.26 9.60 -7.70
N ALA A 48 1.73 9.67 -6.48
CA ALA A 48 1.11 10.88 -5.97
C ALA A 48 2.11 12.05 -5.93
N ARG A 49 1.66 13.22 -6.38
CA ARG A 49 2.47 14.43 -6.44
C ARG A 49 2.19 15.32 -5.24
N LEU A 50 3.20 15.58 -4.42
CA LEU A 50 3.11 16.54 -3.32
C LEU A 50 3.13 17.98 -3.87
N PRO A 51 2.09 18.81 -3.62
CA PRO A 51 2.13 20.23 -3.98
C PRO A 51 3.22 20.97 -3.22
N LYS A 52 3.92 21.91 -3.86
CA LYS A 52 5.06 22.63 -3.28
C LYS A 52 4.73 23.33 -1.96
N ASP A 53 3.51 23.84 -1.84
CA ASP A 53 3.07 24.64 -0.70
C ASP A 53 2.32 23.82 0.38
N GLN A 54 2.33 22.49 0.27
CA GLN A 54 1.63 21.60 1.21
C GLN A 54 2.57 20.59 1.85
N ASN A 55 2.21 20.17 3.06
CA ASN A 55 2.95 19.14 3.78
C ASN A 55 2.22 17.79 3.72
N ARG A 56 3.00 16.72 3.91
CA ARG A 56 2.54 15.33 3.97
C ARG A 56 1.55 15.02 5.10
N PHE A 57 1.49 15.83 6.16
CA PHE A 57 0.49 15.66 7.21
C PHE A 57 -0.89 16.14 6.77
N THR A 58 -0.96 17.11 5.84
CA THR A 58 -2.20 17.65 5.31
C THR A 58 -2.75 16.82 4.15
N VAL A 59 -1.89 16.37 3.22
CA VAL A 59 -2.33 15.68 1.99
C VAL A 59 -1.91 14.22 1.87
N GLY A 60 -1.25 13.66 2.87
CA GLY A 60 -0.71 12.30 2.80
C GLY A 60 0.37 12.19 1.72
N SER A 61 0.22 11.21 0.83
CA SER A 61 1.14 11.01 -0.31
C SER A 61 1.04 12.10 -1.38
N GLY A 62 -0.03 12.90 -1.39
CA GLY A 62 -0.23 14.01 -2.32
C GLY A 62 -1.38 13.81 -3.29
N LEU A 63 -1.32 14.52 -4.42
CA LEU A 63 -2.36 14.51 -5.45
C LEU A 63 -2.21 13.30 -6.38
N LEU A 64 -3.28 12.54 -6.52
CA LEU A 64 -3.36 11.35 -7.38
C LEU A 64 -2.99 11.68 -8.84
N GLN A 65 -2.12 10.87 -9.43
CA GLN A 65 -1.75 10.91 -10.86
C GLN A 65 -2.13 9.56 -11.50
N VAL A 66 -3.21 9.53 -12.29
CA VAL A 66 -3.78 8.27 -12.81
C VAL A 66 -2.93 7.64 -13.90
N ASP A 67 -2.40 8.45 -14.82
CA ASP A 67 -1.58 7.98 -15.93
C ASP A 67 -0.27 7.38 -15.41
N ASP A 68 0.37 8.09 -14.47
CA ASP A 68 1.58 7.61 -13.81
C ASP A 68 1.31 6.34 -13.01
N ALA A 69 0.18 6.25 -12.29
CA ALA A 69 -0.20 5.04 -11.56
C ALA A 69 -0.41 3.83 -12.49
N TYR A 70 -1.02 4.05 -13.67
CA TYR A 70 -1.16 3.00 -14.68
C TYR A 70 0.21 2.52 -15.18
N ASN A 71 1.10 3.45 -15.53
CA ASN A 71 2.46 3.12 -15.99
C ASN A 71 3.24 2.37 -14.91
N PHE A 72 3.15 2.83 -13.65
CA PHE A 72 3.79 2.16 -12.52
C PHE A 72 3.35 0.70 -12.40
N ILE A 73 2.04 0.42 -12.53
CA ILE A 73 1.51 -0.95 -12.46
C ILE A 73 2.00 -1.77 -13.65
N HIS A 74 1.99 -1.19 -14.85
CA HIS A 74 2.44 -1.86 -16.07
C HIS A 74 3.90 -2.33 -15.94
N ASP A 75 4.76 -1.47 -15.40
CA ASP A 75 6.20 -1.74 -15.24
C ASP A 75 6.50 -2.74 -14.12
N HIS A 76 5.68 -2.80 -13.08
CA HIS A 76 5.94 -3.58 -11.85
C HIS A 76 5.04 -4.81 -11.67
N GLN A 77 4.13 -5.09 -12.61
CA GLN A 77 3.18 -6.21 -12.51
C GLN A 77 3.84 -7.59 -12.32
N SER A 78 5.07 -7.77 -12.80
CA SER A 78 5.83 -9.03 -12.69
C SER A 78 6.57 -9.17 -11.35
N LEU A 79 6.79 -8.06 -10.64
CA LEU A 79 7.55 -8.02 -9.38
C LEU A 79 6.67 -8.33 -8.16
N ILE A 80 5.40 -7.95 -8.23
CA ILE A 80 4.47 -8.05 -7.11
C ILE A 80 3.41 -9.09 -7.45
N SER A 81 3.35 -10.15 -6.64
CA SER A 81 2.31 -11.18 -6.81
C SER A 81 0.91 -10.56 -6.72
N PRO A 82 0.02 -10.82 -7.68
CA PRO A 82 -1.39 -10.39 -7.62
C PRO A 82 -2.15 -10.97 -6.41
N LEU A 83 -1.58 -12.02 -5.78
CA LEU A 83 -2.15 -12.63 -4.59
C LEU A 83 -1.79 -11.86 -3.31
N LEU A 84 -0.77 -11.00 -3.32
CA LEU A 84 -0.41 -10.21 -2.15
C LEU A 84 -1.51 -9.20 -1.84
N THR A 85 -2.09 -9.28 -0.63
CA THR A 85 -3.20 -8.41 -0.20
C THR A 85 -2.73 -7.25 0.66
N HIS A 86 -1.83 -7.51 1.61
CA HIS A 86 -1.22 -6.51 2.48
C HIS A 86 -0.10 -7.13 3.31
N PHE A 87 0.58 -6.28 4.08
CA PHE A 87 1.52 -6.70 5.12
C PHE A 87 0.89 -6.49 6.50
N LYS A 88 0.89 -7.54 7.31
CA LYS A 88 0.55 -7.46 8.72
C LYS A 88 1.79 -6.99 9.50
N ILE A 89 1.64 -5.87 10.18
CA ILE A 89 2.71 -5.26 10.98
C ILE A 89 2.37 -5.41 12.46
N LYS A 90 3.33 -5.91 13.24
CA LYS A 90 3.27 -5.92 14.69
C LYS A 90 4.45 -5.15 15.25
N ILE A 91 4.21 -4.41 16.33
CA ILE A 91 5.23 -3.66 17.06
C ILE A 91 5.16 -4.12 18.51
N ASN A 92 6.26 -4.68 19.02
CA ASN A 92 6.33 -5.30 20.35
C ASN A 92 5.20 -6.33 20.59
N ASP A 93 4.95 -7.17 19.57
CA ASP A 93 3.86 -8.17 19.48
C ASP A 93 2.42 -7.62 19.54
N VAL A 94 2.24 -6.31 19.55
CA VAL A 94 0.93 -5.66 19.43
C VAL A 94 0.65 -5.33 17.97
N ASN A 95 -0.58 -5.59 17.51
CA ASN A 95 -1.03 -5.14 16.20
C ASN A 95 -1.05 -3.60 16.18
N ALA A 96 -0.10 -3.01 15.47
CA ALA A 96 0.08 -1.56 15.38
C ALA A 96 0.38 -1.17 13.94
N ARG A 97 -0.06 0.03 13.54
CA ARG A 97 0.11 0.55 12.17
C ARG A 97 1.38 1.38 12.00
N GLY A 98 2.06 1.69 13.09
CA GLY A 98 3.26 2.54 13.12
C GLY A 98 3.65 2.91 14.55
N ILE A 99 4.82 3.56 14.68
CA ILE A 99 5.33 4.07 15.95
C ILE A 99 4.87 5.53 16.08
N TYR A 100 4.25 5.87 17.20
CA TYR A 100 3.81 7.23 17.50
C TYR A 100 4.31 7.65 18.90
N LEU A 101 5.35 8.49 18.92
CA LEU A 101 5.90 9.06 20.13
C LEU A 101 5.34 10.48 20.28
N ARG A 102 4.60 10.74 21.37
CA ARG A 102 3.95 12.02 21.63
C ARG A 102 4.40 12.64 22.94
N GLU A 103 4.51 11.83 23.97
CA GLU A 103 4.73 12.30 25.33
C GLU A 103 6.21 12.48 25.64
N ARG A 104 6.52 13.40 26.57
CA ARG A 104 7.91 13.70 26.96
C ARG A 104 8.66 12.44 27.40
N TYR A 105 8.01 11.58 28.18
CA TYR A 105 8.64 10.35 28.69
C TYR A 105 9.02 9.36 27.59
N GLN A 106 8.36 9.42 26.41
CA GLN A 106 8.65 8.57 25.24
C GLN A 106 9.77 9.14 24.36
N THR A 107 10.13 10.40 24.54
CA THR A 107 11.08 11.13 23.68
C THR A 107 12.36 11.55 24.43
N CYS A 108 12.34 11.52 25.76
CA CYS A 108 13.49 11.88 26.59
C CYS A 108 14.48 10.73 26.84
N TYR A 109 14.13 9.50 26.43
CA TYR A 109 15.00 8.33 26.50
C TYR A 109 14.97 7.54 25.19
N MET A 110 15.98 6.71 24.98
CA MET A 110 16.07 5.84 23.82
C MET A 110 15.22 4.59 24.05
N ASP A 111 14.18 4.42 23.23
CA ASP A 111 13.33 3.23 23.23
C ASP A 111 13.67 2.32 22.04
N THR A 112 13.66 1.01 22.27
CA THR A 112 13.81 -0.01 21.21
C THR A 112 12.44 -0.62 20.89
N TYR A 113 12.07 -0.60 19.61
CA TYR A 113 10.84 -1.20 19.11
C TYR A 113 11.17 -2.39 18.20
N VAL A 114 10.60 -3.56 18.53
CA VAL A 114 10.72 -4.75 17.68
C VAL A 114 9.55 -4.77 16.70
N ILE A 115 9.86 -4.72 15.40
CA ILE A 115 8.87 -4.69 14.33
C ILE A 115 8.88 -6.04 13.62
N ALA A 116 7.74 -6.74 13.63
CA ALA A 116 7.54 -7.95 12.84
C ALA A 116 6.64 -7.62 11.64
N VAL A 117 7.10 -7.98 10.45
CA VAL A 117 6.39 -7.76 9.19
C VAL A 117 6.09 -9.11 8.56
N GLN A 118 4.81 -9.40 8.30
CA GLN A 118 4.38 -10.64 7.67
C GLN A 118 3.55 -10.34 6.41
N PRO A 119 3.92 -10.88 5.23
CA PRO A 119 3.09 -10.76 4.05
C PRO A 119 1.84 -11.64 4.17
N GLU A 120 0.69 -11.12 3.74
CA GLU A 120 -0.55 -11.89 3.66
C GLU A 120 -1.00 -12.00 2.20
N PHE A 121 -1.39 -13.21 1.82
CA PHE A 121 -1.82 -13.54 0.47
C PHE A 121 -3.29 -13.94 0.49
N LYS A 122 -4.00 -13.63 -0.59
CA LYS A 122 -5.38 -14.06 -0.79
C LYS A 122 -5.40 -15.59 -0.73
N PRO A 123 -6.26 -16.20 0.11
CA PRO A 123 -6.39 -17.65 0.11
C PRO A 123 -6.95 -18.06 -1.24
N GLU A 124 -6.16 -18.80 -2.03
CA GLU A 124 -6.72 -19.48 -3.18
C GLU A 124 -7.67 -20.57 -2.70
N SER A 125 -8.77 -20.75 -3.43
CA SER A 125 -9.66 -21.89 -3.28
C SER A 125 -8.91 -23.18 -3.66
N GLY A 126 -8.10 -23.73 -2.75
CA GLY A 126 -7.65 -25.13 -2.81
C GLY A 126 -6.19 -25.47 -2.50
N THR A 127 -5.23 -24.53 -2.45
CA THR A 127 -3.81 -24.93 -2.24
C THR A 127 -2.95 -23.85 -1.58
N SER A 128 -3.40 -23.37 -0.42
CA SER A 128 -2.81 -22.20 0.26
C SER A 128 -1.39 -22.43 0.81
N LEU A 129 -1.05 -23.62 1.30
CA LEU A 129 0.22 -23.83 2.02
C LEU A 129 1.45 -23.96 1.09
N LEU A 130 1.36 -24.77 0.03
CA LEU A 130 2.51 -25.03 -0.86
C LEU A 130 2.95 -23.78 -1.65
N PHE A 131 1.99 -22.94 -2.03
CA PHE A 131 2.28 -21.68 -2.72
C PHE A 131 2.96 -20.67 -1.80
N ILE A 132 2.50 -20.53 -0.55
CA ILE A 132 3.12 -19.64 0.44
C ILE A 132 4.57 -20.08 0.72
N TYR A 133 4.83 -21.38 0.88
CA TYR A 133 6.20 -21.88 1.09
C TYR A 133 7.11 -21.63 -0.13
N SER A 134 6.61 -21.86 -1.34
CA SER A 134 7.35 -21.59 -2.57
C SER A 134 7.70 -20.10 -2.70
N LEU A 135 6.72 -19.22 -2.51
CA LEU A 135 6.88 -17.78 -2.62
C LEU A 135 7.77 -17.20 -1.50
N LEU A 136 7.62 -17.66 -0.26
CA LEU A 136 8.54 -17.31 0.84
C LEU A 136 9.97 -17.78 0.54
N SER A 137 10.14 -18.98 -0.04
CA SER A 137 11.47 -19.48 -0.42
C SER A 137 12.11 -18.66 -1.55
N GLU A 138 11.31 -18.14 -2.48
CA GLU A 138 11.78 -17.35 -3.61
C GLU A 138 12.08 -15.90 -3.19
N MET A 139 11.22 -15.32 -2.33
CA MET A 139 11.48 -14.03 -1.69
C MET A 139 12.75 -14.08 -0.85
N ARG A 140 12.97 -15.16 -0.08
CA ARG A 140 14.21 -15.36 0.71
C ARG A 140 15.46 -15.53 -0.16
N ARG A 141 15.32 -16.03 -1.39
CA ARG A 141 16.43 -16.18 -2.35
C ARG A 141 16.77 -14.88 -3.08
N LYS A 142 15.78 -14.06 -3.43
CA LYS A 142 15.96 -12.83 -4.22
C LYS A 142 16.18 -11.57 -3.38
N TYR A 143 15.58 -11.51 -2.19
CA TYR A 143 15.65 -10.35 -1.31
C TYR A 143 16.23 -10.83 0.02
N TYR A 144 17.51 -10.53 0.25
CA TYR A 144 18.25 -10.87 1.47
C TYR A 144 17.58 -10.29 2.73
N PHE A 145 16.56 -10.97 3.25
CA PHE A 145 16.10 -10.77 4.62
C PHE A 145 16.94 -11.66 5.51
N HIS A 146 17.91 -11.05 6.19
CA HIS A 146 18.67 -11.69 7.25
C HIS A 146 17.71 -11.95 8.43
N GLN A 147 17.07 -13.11 8.41
CA GLN A 147 16.22 -13.57 9.49
C GLN A 147 17.14 -14.05 10.61
N VAL A 148 17.41 -13.17 11.59
CA VAL A 148 18.00 -13.57 12.87
C VAL A 148 16.91 -14.37 13.61
N PHE A 149 16.91 -15.68 13.40
CA PHE A 149 16.31 -16.63 14.31
C PHE A 149 17.27 -16.76 15.51
N TYR A 150 16.84 -16.35 16.69
CA TYR A 150 17.31 -16.98 17.92
C TYR A 150 16.15 -17.77 18.51
N ILE A 151 16.52 -18.99 18.92
CA ILE A 151 15.70 -20.10 19.44
C ILE A 151 14.80 -19.64 20.58
#